data_AF-A0A4S2V714-F1
#
_entry.id   AF-A0A4S2V714-F1
#
_cell.length_a   1.000
_cell.length_b   1.000
_cell.length_c   1.000
_cell.angle_alpha   90.00
_cell.angle_beta   90.00
_cell.angle_gamma   90.00
#
_symmetry.space_group_name_H-M   'P 1'
#
loop_
_entity.id
_entity.type
_entity.pdbx_description
1 polymer ?
#
loop_
_entity_poly.entity_id
_entity_poly.type
_entity_poly.pdbx_seq_one_letter_code
_entity_poly.pdbx_strand_id
1 'polypeptide(L)'
;MTTYVITVPGTFLKDIDDETCAELTKRLASHHTGLSETEDVELLTVHEGGTFSVRLEVDAADRAAAEDGAVRLLVAALESLGFSEKDAPLGPCAVTGIDGEA
;
A
#
# COMPACT_ATOMS: atom_id res chain seq x y z
N MET A 1 -15.73 -1.87 14.14
CA MET A 1 -14.70 -1.30 13.26
C MET A 1 -14.18 -2.47 12.44
N THR A 2 -14.04 -2.29 11.14
CA THR A 2 -13.76 -3.38 10.20
C THR A 2 -12.44 -3.09 9.52
N THR A 3 -11.53 -4.05 9.56
CA THR A 3 -10.23 -3.96 8.91
C THR A 3 -10.40 -4.36 7.45
N TYR A 4 -10.10 -3.44 6.54
CA TYR A 4 -10.12 -3.72 5.12
C TYR A 4 -8.69 -3.90 4.63
N VAL A 5 -8.45 -4.99 3.92
CA VAL A 5 -7.18 -5.25 3.25
C VAL A 5 -7.29 -4.76 1.81
N ILE A 6 -6.53 -3.72 1.50
CA ILE A 6 -6.59 -3.01 0.23
C ILE A 6 -5.27 -3.18 -0.49
N THR A 7 -5.35 -3.60 -1.74
CA THR A 7 -4.20 -3.63 -2.63
C THR A 7 -4.26 -2.42 -3.55
N VAL A 8 -3.22 -1.59 -3.47
CA VAL A 8 -3.04 -0.41 -4.31
C VAL A 8 -1.90 -0.71 -5.30
N PRO A 9 -2.21 -0.95 -6.59
CA PRO A 9 -1.19 -1.03 -7.61
C PRO A 9 -0.65 0.38 -7.90
N GLY A 10 0.63 0.48 -8.19
CA GLY A 10 1.30 1.70 -8.60
C GLY A 10 2.36 1.41 -9.64
N THR A 11 2.88 2.46 -10.27
CA THR A 11 3.99 2.34 -11.21
C THR A 11 4.96 3.47 -11.00
N PHE A 12 6.22 3.15 -10.70
CA PHE A 12 7.30 4.11 -10.69
C PHE A 12 7.66 4.48 -12.14
N LEU A 13 7.43 5.74 -12.50
CA LEU A 13 7.82 6.32 -13.79
C LEU A 13 9.29 6.76 -13.82
N LYS A 14 9.98 6.62 -12.70
CA LYS A 14 11.42 6.86 -12.53
C LYS A 14 12.07 5.60 -12.00
N ASP A 15 13.36 5.45 -12.29
CA ASP A 15 14.18 4.40 -11.71
C ASP A 15 14.15 4.53 -10.17
N ILE A 16 13.75 3.47 -9.50
CA ILE A 16 13.70 3.37 -8.05
C ILE A 16 14.88 2.53 -7.59
N ASP A 17 15.68 3.08 -6.68
CA ASP A 17 16.76 2.34 -6.04
C ASP A 17 16.20 1.38 -4.98
N ASP A 18 16.85 0.25 -4.79
CA ASP A 18 16.49 -0.76 -3.78
C ASP A 18 16.40 -0.14 -2.38
N GLU A 19 17.24 0.84 -2.06
CA GLU A 19 17.19 1.56 -0.77
C GLU A 19 15.87 2.31 -0.57
N THR A 20 15.33 2.92 -1.62
CA THR A 20 14.05 3.64 -1.57
C THR A 20 12.89 2.66 -1.39
N CYS A 21 12.95 1.52 -2.09
CA CYS A 21 11.97 0.43 -1.95
C CYS A 21 11.95 -0.12 -0.51
N ALA A 22 13.13 -0.34 0.08
CA ALA A 22 13.27 -0.79 1.45
C ALA A 22 12.72 0.24 2.47
N GLU A 23 13.00 1.53 2.29
CA GLU A 23 12.46 2.58 3.16
C GLU A 23 10.95 2.75 3.02
N LEU A 24 10.40 2.62 1.81
CA LEU A 24 8.96 2.58 1.57
C LEU A 24 8.31 1.43 2.33
N THR A 25 8.86 0.22 2.19
CA THR A 25 8.40 -0.99 2.87
C THR A 25 8.42 -0.80 4.39
N LYS A 26 9.50 -0.26 4.93
CA LYS A 26 9.68 -0.03 6.37
C LYS A 26 8.70 1.01 6.94
N ARG A 27 8.37 2.05 6.19
CA ARG A 27 7.34 3.03 6.58
C ARG A 27 5.95 2.40 6.60
N LEU A 28 5.62 1.69 5.55
CA LEU A 28 4.32 1.01 5.42
C LEU A 28 4.20 -0.16 6.41
N ALA A 29 5.32 -0.78 6.81
CA ALA A 29 5.34 -1.82 7.84
C ALA A 29 4.81 -1.33 9.20
N SER A 30 4.86 -0.02 9.47
CA SER A 30 4.24 0.57 10.67
C SER A 30 2.71 0.59 10.61
N HIS A 31 2.14 0.41 9.41
CA HIS A 31 0.70 0.33 9.13
C HIS A 31 0.26 -1.11 8.80
N HIS A 32 1.18 -2.08 8.83
CA HIS A 32 0.86 -3.50 8.68
C HIS A 32 0.62 -4.07 10.07
N THR A 33 -0.63 -4.35 10.38
CA THR A 33 -1.10 -4.73 11.71
C THR A 33 -1.34 -6.23 11.76
N GLY A 34 -0.27 -7.04 11.82
CA GLY A 34 -0.31 -8.44 12.26
C GLY A 34 -1.02 -9.47 11.37
N LEU A 35 -1.94 -9.09 10.47
CA LEU A 35 -2.64 -10.03 9.59
C LEU A 35 -1.67 -10.63 8.55
N SER A 36 -0.67 -9.84 8.15
CA SER A 36 0.32 -10.22 7.14
C SER A 36 1.38 -11.20 7.61
N GLU A 37 1.51 -11.40 8.93
CA GLU A 37 2.32 -12.52 9.47
C GLU A 37 1.65 -13.88 9.22
N THR A 38 0.35 -13.91 8.93
CA THR A 38 -0.42 -15.16 8.79
C THR A 38 -0.51 -15.65 7.34
N GLU A 39 -0.45 -14.77 6.34
CA GLU A 39 -0.66 -15.15 4.93
C GLU A 39 0.64 -15.31 4.09
N ASP A 40 1.83 -15.02 4.62
CA ASP A 40 3.11 -15.01 3.86
C ASP A 40 3.08 -14.06 2.63
N VAL A 41 2.20 -13.06 2.67
CA VAL A 41 2.00 -12.10 1.56
C VAL A 41 2.83 -10.85 1.82
N GLU A 42 3.72 -10.52 0.89
CA GLU A 42 4.59 -9.34 0.97
C GLU A 42 3.76 -8.04 0.97
N LEU A 43 4.10 -7.13 1.91
CA LEU A 43 3.50 -5.80 2.04
C LEU A 43 3.67 -4.95 0.76
N LEU A 44 4.85 -5.05 0.17
CA LEU A 44 5.21 -4.36 -1.06
C LEU A 44 5.79 -5.42 -1.99
N THR A 45 5.12 -5.64 -3.11
CA THR A 45 5.65 -6.46 -4.20
C THR A 45 6.04 -5.51 -5.33
N VAL A 46 7.33 -5.37 -5.59
CA VAL A 46 7.83 -4.65 -6.77
C VAL A 46 8.10 -5.68 -7.86
N HIS A 47 7.48 -5.45 -9.03
CA HIS A 47 7.68 -6.28 -10.21
C HIS A 47 8.73 -5.65 -11.13
N GLU A 48 9.35 -6.48 -11.96
CA GLU A 48 10.25 -6.02 -13.02
C GLU A 48 9.52 -5.06 -13.97
N GLY A 49 10.11 -3.88 -14.22
CA GLY A 49 9.51 -2.82 -15.03
C GLY A 49 8.91 -1.64 -14.26
N GLY A 50 9.12 -1.58 -12.93
CA GLY A 50 8.75 -0.42 -12.11
C GLY A 50 7.31 -0.43 -11.62
N THR A 51 6.51 -1.43 -11.98
CA THR A 51 5.18 -1.66 -11.39
C THR A 51 5.33 -2.24 -10.00
N PHE A 52 4.53 -1.77 -9.05
CA PHE A 52 4.51 -2.28 -7.69
C PHE A 52 3.08 -2.43 -7.18
N SER A 53 2.88 -3.32 -6.22
CA SER A 53 1.61 -3.51 -5.52
C SER A 53 1.85 -3.38 -4.03
N VAL A 54 1.11 -2.49 -3.38
CA VAL A 54 1.15 -2.33 -1.93
C VAL A 54 -0.11 -2.89 -1.32
N ARG A 55 0.02 -3.74 -0.31
CA ARG A 55 -1.08 -4.18 0.52
C ARG A 55 -1.11 -3.35 1.79
N LEU A 56 -2.25 -2.72 2.06
CA LEU A 56 -2.47 -1.88 3.23
C LEU A 56 -3.70 -2.36 3.98
N GLU A 57 -3.57 -2.39 5.30
CA GLU A 57 -4.66 -2.66 6.22
C GLU A 57 -5.19 -1.33 6.72
N VAL A 58 -6.47 -1.06 6.49
CA VAL A 58 -7.11 0.19 6.88
C VAL A 58 -8.38 -0.13 7.64
N ASP A 59 -8.43 0.32 8.89
CA ASP A 59 -9.65 0.29 9.67
C ASP A 59 -10.58 1.42 9.20
N ALA A 60 -11.77 1.05 8.75
CA ALA A 60 -12.75 2.00 8.26
C ALA A 60 -14.18 1.56 8.59
N ALA A 61 -15.11 2.51 8.51
CA ALA A 61 -16.53 2.22 8.60
C ALA A 61 -17.05 1.48 7.36
N ASP A 62 -16.53 1.83 6.18
CA ASP A 62 -16.99 1.35 4.88
C ASP A 62 -15.81 1.18 3.92
N ARG A 63 -16.01 0.33 2.91
CA ARG A 63 -15.04 0.04 1.85
C ARG A 63 -14.47 1.31 1.20
N ALA A 64 -15.34 2.26 0.84
CA ALA A 64 -14.93 3.51 0.19
C ALA A 64 -14.02 4.38 1.07
N ALA A 65 -14.27 4.40 2.38
CA ALA A 65 -13.43 5.13 3.33
C ALA A 65 -12.08 4.42 3.52
N ALA A 66 -12.07 3.10 3.51
CA ALA A 66 -10.83 2.32 3.51
C ALA A 66 -10.01 2.59 2.24
N GLU A 67 -10.64 2.57 1.06
CA GLU A 67 -10.01 2.84 -0.24
C GLU A 67 -9.33 4.22 -0.26
N ASP A 68 -10.02 5.28 0.17
CA ASP A 68 -9.44 6.63 0.29
C ASP A 68 -8.29 6.66 1.32
N GLY A 69 -8.47 6.01 2.47
CA GLY A 69 -7.44 5.93 3.52
C GLY A 69 -6.16 5.24 3.04
N ALA A 70 -6.29 4.12 2.33
CA ALA A 70 -5.15 3.37 1.78
C ALA A 70 -4.38 4.19 0.75
N VAL A 71 -5.10 4.83 -0.18
CA VAL A 71 -4.48 5.70 -1.19
C VAL A 71 -3.76 6.86 -0.53
N ARG A 72 -4.39 7.53 0.45
CA ARG A 72 -3.74 8.65 1.17
C ARG A 72 -2.51 8.22 1.95
N LEU A 73 -2.54 7.07 2.61
CA LEU A 73 -1.37 6.53 3.31
C LEU A 73 -0.21 6.29 2.35
N LEU A 74 -0.50 5.68 1.20
CA LEU A 74 0.51 5.42 0.19
C LEU A 74 1.07 6.72 -0.42
N VAL A 75 0.20 7.67 -0.77
CA VAL A 75 0.61 8.99 -1.27
C VAL A 75 1.49 9.70 -0.24
N ALA A 76 1.10 9.74 1.04
CA ALA A 76 1.90 10.38 2.08
C ALA A 76 3.28 9.72 2.26
N ALA A 77 3.36 8.39 2.19
CA ALA A 77 4.62 7.66 2.26
C ALA A 77 5.54 7.99 1.07
N LEU A 78 4.97 8.04 -0.15
CA LEU A 78 5.67 8.41 -1.39
C LEU A 78 6.15 9.86 -1.36
N GLU A 79 5.29 10.81 -0.96
CA GLU A 79 5.65 12.23 -0.85
C GLU A 79 6.79 12.43 0.17
N SER A 80 6.79 11.67 1.27
CA SER A 80 7.87 11.69 2.25
C SER A 80 9.18 11.08 1.74
N LEU A 81 9.17 10.34 0.63
CA LEU A 81 10.35 9.86 -0.10
C LEU A 81 10.72 10.80 -1.27
N GLY A 82 9.93 11.84 -1.50
CA GLY A 82 10.12 12.78 -2.63
C GLY A 82 9.47 12.33 -3.93
N PHE A 83 8.62 11.29 -3.91
CA PHE A 83 7.83 10.87 -5.07
C PHE A 83 6.47 11.55 -5.04
N SER A 84 6.12 12.24 -6.13
CA SER A 84 4.76 12.76 -6.31
C SER A 84 3.89 11.75 -7.05
N GLU A 85 2.58 12.00 -7.09
CA GLU A 85 1.62 11.24 -7.90
C GLU A 85 2.01 11.16 -9.40
N LYS A 86 2.81 12.13 -9.87
CA LYS A 86 3.35 12.15 -11.24
C LYS A 86 4.57 11.25 -11.44
N ASP A 87 5.28 10.91 -10.37
CA ASP A 87 6.45 10.04 -10.40
C ASP A 87 6.06 8.59 -10.11
N ALA A 88 5.01 8.40 -9.32
CA ALA A 88 4.44 7.10 -8.98
C ALA A 88 2.91 7.15 -9.11
N PRO A 89 2.35 7.20 -10.34
CA PRO A 89 0.92 7.11 -10.55
C PRO A 89 0.35 5.84 -9.90
N LEU A 90 -0.64 6.05 -9.05
CA LEU A 90 -1.38 4.98 -8.41
C LEU A 90 -2.54 4.56 -9.31
N GLY A 91 -2.70 3.24 -9.44
CA GLY A 91 -3.81 2.63 -10.14
C GLY A 91 -5.06 2.52 -9.26
N PRO A 92 -6.15 1.97 -9.81
CA PRO A 92 -7.37 1.73 -9.05
C PRO A 92 -7.08 0.75 -7.91
N CYS A 93 -7.31 1.20 -6.68
CA CYS A 93 -7.21 0.35 -5.50
C CYS A 93 -8.32 -0.70 -5.51
N ALA A 94 -8.02 -1.89 -4.99
CA ALA A 94 -8.95 -3.00 -4.92
C ALA A 94 -8.93 -3.61 -3.52
N VAL A 95 -10.10 -3.84 -2.95
CA VAL A 95 -10.22 -4.52 -1.67
C VAL A 95 -10.04 -6.02 -1.90
N THR A 96 -8.95 -6.57 -1.37
CA THR A 96 -8.57 -7.97 -1.53
C THR A 96 -8.90 -8.81 -0.30
N GLY A 97 -9.24 -8.18 0.83
CA GLY A 97 -9.71 -8.85 2.03
C GLY A 97 -10.53 -7.91 2.91
N ILE A 98 -11.40 -8.50 3.73
CA ILE A 98 -12.18 -7.79 4.76
C ILE A 98 -12.09 -8.67 6.00
N ASP A 99 -11.41 -8.19 7.03
CA ASP A 99 -11.39 -8.81 8.34
C ASP A 99 -12.34 -8.00 9.24
N GLY A 100 -13.55 -8.54 9.40
CA GLY A 100 -14.52 -8.05 10.38
C GLY A 100 -14.75 -9.17 11.37
N GLU A 101 -14.47 -8.92 12.65
CA GLU A 101 -14.92 -9.79 13.73
C GLU A 101 -16.42 -10.07 13.53
N ALA A 102 -16.76 -11.34 13.35
CA ALA A 102 -18.12 -11.85 13.23
C ALA A 102 -18.79 -11.98 14.61
#